data_AF-A0A953JKN5-F1
#
_entry.id   AF-A0A953JKN5-F1
#
_cell.length_a   1.000
_cell.length_b   1.000
_cell.length_c   1.000
_cell.angle_alpha   90.00
_cell.angle_beta   90.00
_cell.angle_gamma   90.00
#
_symmetry.space_group_name_H-M   'P 1'
#
loop_
_entity.id
_entity.type
_entity.pdbx_description
1 polymer ?
#
loop_
_entity_poly.entity_id
_entity_poly.type
_entity_poly.pdbx_seq_one_letter_code
_entity_poly.pdbx_strand_id
1 'polypeptide(L)' 'MSDLLVIAYRTEPRAEEMHNRLPGMQKEYLIDLGYAVVAVTQPNGQMKLNQLFSPAAASAAPAA' A
#
# COMPACT_ATOMS: atom_id res chain seq x y z
N MET A 1 16.55 8.63 2.82
CA MET A 1 16.66 7.19 3.12
C MET A 1 15.25 6.74 3.45
N SER A 2 14.72 5.71 2.78
CA SER A 2 13.31 5.34 2.93
C SER A 2 13.20 4.18 3.91
N ASP A 3 12.35 4.33 4.93
CA ASP A 3 12.09 3.29 5.92
C ASP A 3 10.86 2.45 5.52
N LEU A 4 10.94 1.14 5.75
CA LEU A 4 9.82 0.21 5.55
C LEU A 4 9.19 -0.15 6.89
N LEU A 5 7.93 0.23 7.08
CA LEU A 5 7.13 -0.14 8.25
C LEU A 5 6.09 -1.20 7.86
N VAL A 6 6.10 -2.34 8.57
CA VAL A 6 5.16 -3.44 8.36
C VAL A 6 4.20 -3.53 9.55
N ILE A 7 2.90 -3.41 9.28
CA ILE A 7 1.84 -3.50 10.30
C ILE A 7 0.93 -4.67 9.96
N ALA A 8 0.91 -5.69 10.82
CA ALA A 8 0.09 -6.88 10.63
C ALA A 8 -1.30 -6.69 11.24
N TYR A 9 -2.33 -7.02 10.47
CA TYR A 9 -3.73 -7.02 10.92
C TYR A 9 -4.31 -8.44 10.81
N ARG A 10 -5.25 -8.78 11.69
CA ARG A 10 -5.94 -10.09 11.66
C ARG A 10 -6.91 -10.23 10.48
N THR A 11 -7.43 -9.13 9.96
CA THR A 11 -8.48 -9.12 8.92
C THR A 11 -8.11 -8.12 7.81
N GLU A 12 -8.36 -8.52 6.56
CA GLU A 12 -8.24 -7.66 5.36
C GLU A 12 -8.99 -6.33 5.50
N PRO A 13 -10.29 -6.28 5.87
CA PRO A 13 -11.02 -5.01 5.94
C PRO A 13 -10.41 -4.01 6.93
N ARG A 14 -9.78 -4.48 8.01
CA ARG A 14 -9.10 -3.60 8.97
C ARG A 14 -7.81 -3.02 8.39
N ALA A 15 -7.07 -3.81 7.62
CA ALA A 15 -5.88 -3.34 6.93
C ALA A 15 -6.23 -2.27 5.89
N GLU A 16 -7.33 -2.47 5.15
CA GLU A 16 -7.82 -1.50 4.16
C GLU A 16 -8.36 -0.21 4.78
N GLU A 17 -9.11 -0.29 5.88
CA GLU A 17 -9.58 0.91 6.59
C GLU A 17 -8.38 1.78 7.01
N MET A 18 -7.33 1.15 7.56
CA MET A 18 -6.13 1.86 7.97
C MET A 18 -5.38 2.42 6.75
N HIS A 19 -5.27 1.67 5.66
CA HIS A 19 -4.67 2.15 4.42
C HIS A 19 -5.38 3.41 3.90
N ASN A 20 -6.71 3.46 3.96
CA ASN A 20 -7.52 4.62 3.56
C ASN A 20 -7.37 5.84 4.49
N ARG A 21 -6.94 5.64 5.74
CA ARG A 21 -6.69 6.74 6.69
C ARG A 21 -5.34 7.43 6.47
N LEU A 22 -4.34 6.71 5.94
CA LEU A 22 -2.98 7.22 5.76
C LEU A 22 -2.89 8.48 4.86
N PRO A 23 -3.63 8.59 3.72
CA PRO A 23 -3.63 9.82 2.92
C PRO A 23 -4.16 11.05 3.67
N GLY A 24 -5.06 10.86 4.65
CA GLY A 24 -5.53 11.94 5.52
C GLY A 24 -4.41 12.47 6.42
N MET A 25 -3.62 11.55 6.99
CA MET A 25 -2.50 11.88 7.87
C MET A 25 -1.35 12.61 7.14
N GLN A 26 -1.15 12.36 5.85
CA GLN A 26 -0.23 13.15 5.02
C GLN A 26 -0.64 14.62 4.93
N LYS A 27 -1.95 14.90 4.77
CA LYS A 27 -2.48 16.28 4.69
C LYS A 27 -2.31 17.03 6.01
N GLU A 28 -2.34 16.33 7.12
CA GLU A 28 -2.10 16.86 8.46
C GLU A 28 -0.58 16.98 8.78
N TYR A 29 0.30 16.71 7.81
CA TYR A 29 1.76 16.72 7.96
C TYR A 29 2.29 15.77 9.05
N LEU A 30 1.51 14.75 9.42
CA LEU A 30 1.88 13.80 10.48
C LEU A 30 2.83 12.71 9.99
N ILE A 31 2.79 12.40 8.69
CA ILE A 31 3.62 11.36 8.07
C ILE A 31 4.06 11.82 6.67
N ASP A 32 5.30 11.48 6.31
CA ASP A 32 5.74 11.46 4.92
C ASP A 32 5.63 10.02 4.42
N LEU A 33 4.75 9.79 3.45
CA LEU A 33 4.42 8.45 2.98
C LEU A 33 4.58 8.38 1.46
N GLY A 34 5.62 7.68 1.01
CA GLY A 34 5.87 7.48 -0.42
C GLY A 34 4.93 6.44 -1.05
N TYR A 35 4.84 5.24 -0.46
CA TYR A 35 4.00 4.16 -0.98
C TYR A 35 3.45 3.31 0.16
N ALA A 36 2.16 2.97 0.09
CA ALA A 36 1.51 2.06 1.03
C ALA A 36 0.71 1.01 0.27
N VAL A 37 0.72 -0.22 0.77
CA VAL A 37 0.08 -1.38 0.16
C VAL A 37 -0.51 -2.28 1.23
N VAL A 38 -1.65 -2.89 0.95
CA VAL A 38 -2.19 -3.99 1.75
C VAL A 38 -1.87 -5.32 1.08
N ALA A 39 -1.16 -6.19 1.79
CA ALA A 39 -0.87 -7.55 1.34
C ALA A 39 -1.76 -8.54 2.10
N VAL A 40 -2.48 -9.39 1.37
CA VAL A 40 -3.38 -10.41 1.92
C VAL A 40 -2.91 -11.78 1.49
N THR A 41 -2.62 -12.65 2.46
CA THR A 41 -2.26 -14.04 2.17
C THR A 41 -3.51 -14.86 1.94
N GLN A 42 -3.59 -15.51 0.80
CA GLN A 42 -4.68 -16.40 0.43
C GLN A 42 -4.41 -17.84 0.91
N PRO A 43 -5.46 -18.68 1.09
CA PRO A 43 -5.30 -20.07 1.54
C PRO A 43 -4.43 -20.96 0.63
N ASN A 44 -4.31 -20.58 -0.64
CA ASN A 44 -3.51 -21.29 -1.65
C ASN A 44 -2.02 -20.89 -1.62
N GLY A 45 -1.59 -20.07 -0.65
CA GLY A 45 -0.22 -19.57 -0.54
C GLY A 45 0.10 -18.36 -1.44
N GLN A 46 -0.86 -17.89 -2.25
CA GLN A 46 -0.70 -16.67 -3.04
C GLN A 46 -0.90 -15.42 -2.18
N MET A 47 -0.25 -14.32 -2.55
CA MET A 47 -0.47 -13.01 -1.91
C MET A 47 -1.19 -12.07 -2.87
N LYS A 48 -2.30 -11.49 -2.41
CA LYS A 48 -3.01 -10.41 -3.11
C LYS A 48 -2.48 -9.08 -2.61
N LEU A 49 -2.10 -8.20 -3.53
CA LEU A 49 -1.69 -6.83 -3.19
C LEU A 49 -2.81 -5.87 -3.60
N ASN A 50 -3.41 -5.20 -2.61
CA ASN A 50 -4.35 -4.12 -2.87
C ASN A 50 -3.53 -2.81 -2.91
N GLN A 51 -3.21 -2.40 -4.13
CA GLN A 51 -2.37 -1.24 -4.44
C GLN A 51 -3.20 -0.17 -5.15
N LEU A 52 -3.06 1.09 -4.73
CA LEU A 52 -3.69 2.23 -5.40
C LEU A 52 -3.02 2.58 -6.73
N PHE A 53 -1.72 2.31 -6.85
CA PHE A 53 -0.93 2.55 -8.05
C PHE A 53 -0.15 1.29 -8.41
N SER A 54 -0.26 0.85 -9.66
CA SER A 54 0.61 -0.21 -10.20
C SER A 54 2.00 0.37 -10.47
N PRO A 55 3.06 -0.09 -9.78
CA PRO A 55 4.42 0.38 -10.05
C PRO A 55 4.87 0.07 -11.49
N ALA A 56 4.35 -1.00 -12.09
CA ALA A 56 4.61 -1.35 -13.49
C ALA A 56 4.05 -0.31 -14.50
N ALA A 57 2.92 0.33 -14.18
CA ALA A 57 2.34 1.36 -15.02
C ALA A 57 3.13 2.68 -14.92
N ALA A 58 3.76 2.96 -13.78
CA ALA A 58 4.64 4.12 -13.62
C ALA A 58 5.95 3.99 -14.41
N SER A 59 6.42 2.76 -14.69
CA SER A 59 7.60 2.49 -15.53
C SER A 59 7.29 2.32 -17.02
N ALA A 60 6.02 2.17 -17.40
CA ALA A 60 5.60 2.06 -18.80
C ALA A 60 5.53 3.46 -19.43
N ALA A 61 6.70 4.07 -19.65
CA ALA A 61 6.79 5.13 -20.65
C ALA A 61 6.38 4.51 -22.00
N PRO A 62 5.55 5.19 -22.83
CA PRO A 62 5.36 4.74 -24.20
C PRO A 62 6.74 4.67 -24.85
N ALA A 63 7.11 3.49 -25.37
CA ALA A 63 8.21 3.42 -26.31
C ALA A 63 7.86 4.38 -27.46
N ALA A 64 8.80 5.27 -27.75
CA ALA A 64 8.70 6.42 -28.65
C ALA A 64 8.01 6.14 -30.00
#